data_AF-A0A1F3NXK9-F1
#
_entry.id   AF-A0A1F3NXK9-F1
#
_cell.length_a   1.000
_cell.length_b   1.000
_cell.length_c   1.000
_cell.angle_alpha   90.00
_cell.angle_beta   90.00
_cell.angle_gamma   90.00
#
_symmetry.space_group_name_H-M   'P 1'
#
loop_
_entity.id
_entity.type
_entity.pdbx_description
1 polymer ?
#
loop_
_entity_poly.entity_id
_entity_poly.type
_entity_poly.pdbx_seq_one_letter_code
_entity_poly.pdbx_strand_id
1 'polypeptide(L)' 'MGLIREPLDVDFVVDPRPLTEKEKQQISEYIRAYKALHAKKHASKRTLLTSTPREKATA' A
#
# COMPACT_ATOMS: atom_id res chain seq x y z
N MET A 1 -45.99 15.46 -7.12
CA MET A 1 -44.81 14.57 -7.09
C MET A 1 -43.59 15.44 -6.83
N GLY A 2 -43.02 15.38 -5.62
CA GLY A 2 -41.95 16.28 -5.18
C GLY A 2 -40.58 15.85 -5.71
N LEU A 3 -39.82 16.81 -6.25
CA LEU A 3 -38.47 16.58 -6.74
C LEU A 3 -37.53 16.46 -5.53
N ILE A 4 -37.20 15.24 -5.13
CA ILE A 4 -36.17 15.00 -4.10
C ILE A 4 -34.82 15.31 -4.75
N ARG A 5 -34.18 16.39 -4.32
CA ARG A 5 -32.82 16.76 -4.73
C ARG A 5 -31.83 16.09 -3.80
N GLU A 6 -30.90 15.34 -4.38
CA GLU A 6 -29.76 14.78 -3.67
C GLU A 6 -28.86 15.93 -3.17
N PRO A 7 -28.23 15.80 -1.99
CA PRO A 7 -27.34 16.82 -1.45
C PRO A 7 -26.15 17.06 -2.39
N LEU A 8 -25.92 18.32 -2.76
CA LEU A 8 -24.95 18.72 -3.79
C LEU A 8 -23.49 18.32 -3.49
N ASP A 9 -23.16 18.09 -2.22
CA ASP A 9 -21.78 17.99 -1.72
C ASP A 9 -21.48 16.63 -1.03
N VAL A 10 -22.27 15.58 -1.25
CA VAL A 10 -22.06 14.29 -0.59
C VAL A 10 -22.03 13.13 -1.59
N ASP A 11 -20.85 12.92 -2.17
CA ASP A 11 -20.52 11.72 -2.95
C ASP A 11 -20.11 10.58 -1.99
N PHE A 12 -21.05 10.05 -1.20
CA PHE A 12 -20.89 8.88 -0.31
C PHE A 12 -19.89 9.01 0.87
N VAL A 13 -20.38 8.71 2.08
CA VAL A 13 -19.51 8.49 3.25
C VAL A 13 -19.11 7.02 3.26
N VAL A 14 -17.88 6.73 2.85
CA VAL A 14 -17.29 5.40 3.04
C VAL A 14 -16.75 5.35 4.46
N ASP A 15 -17.42 4.62 5.35
CA ASP A 15 -16.87 4.33 6.67
C ASP A 15 -15.78 3.26 6.53
N PRO A 16 -14.48 3.61 6.65
CA PRO A 16 -13.45 2.60 6.62
C PRO A 16 -13.54 1.81 7.92
N ARG A 17 -14.11 0.60 7.87
CA ARG A 17 -14.10 -0.31 9.01
C ARG A 17 -12.64 -0.59 9.39
N PRO A 18 -12.17 -0.15 10.57
CA PRO A 18 -10.80 -0.43 10.99
C PRO A 18 -10.65 -1.93 11.24
N LEU A 19 -9.52 -2.49 10.80
CA LEU A 19 -9.20 -3.89 11.06
C LEU A 19 -9.03 -4.11 12.57
N THR A 20 -9.66 -5.16 13.09
CA THR A 20 -9.44 -5.64 14.46
C THR A 20 -8.03 -6.22 14.61
N GLU A 21 -7.52 -6.32 15.84
CA GLU A 21 -6.18 -6.85 16.10
C GLU A 21 -5.99 -8.28 15.58
N LYS A 22 -7.04 -9.11 15.67
CA LYS A 22 -7.05 -10.48 15.16
C LYS A 22 -6.94 -10.51 13.64
N GLU A 23 -7.71 -9.68 12.95
CA GLU A 23 -7.66 -9.58 11.48
C GLU A 23 -6.30 -9.07 11.00
N LYS A 24 -5.71 -8.10 11.71
CA LYS A 24 -4.34 -7.61 11.43
C LYS A 24 -3.31 -8.73 11.54
N GLN A 25 -3.39 -9.57 12.58
CA GLN A 25 -2.49 -10.70 12.77
C GLN A 25 -2.63 -11.74 11.65
N GLN A 26 -3.87 -12.13 11.32
CA GLN A 26 -4.15 -13.08 10.24
C GLN A 26 -3.62 -12.62 8.89
N ILE A 27 -3.82 -11.35 8.55
CA ILE A 27 -3.31 -10.76 7.30
C ILE A 27 -1.77 -10.77 7.31
N SER A 28 -1.16 -10.39 8.43
CA SER A 28 0.30 -10.39 8.57
C SER A 28 0.89 -11.79 8.40
N GLU A 29 0.30 -12.81 9.02
CA GLU A 29 0.72 -14.20 8.88
C GLU A 29 0.59 -14.70 7.45
N TYR A 30 -0.54 -14.42 6.79
CA TYR A 30 -0.76 -14.78 5.39
C TYR A 30 0.30 -14.17 4.47
N ILE A 31 0.56 -12.86 4.62
CA ILE A 31 1.58 -12.16 3.82
C ILE A 31 2.97 -12.76 4.07
N ARG A 32 3.30 -13.07 5.32
CA ARG A 32 4.60 -13.67 5.68
C ARG A 32 4.76 -15.04 5.02
N ALA A 33 3.74 -15.89 5.08
CA ALA A 33 3.75 -17.21 4.45
C ALA A 33 3.88 -17.09 2.91
N TYR A 34 3.07 -16.25 2.29
CA TYR A 34 3.11 -16.01 0.84
C TYR A 34 4.49 -15.51 0.38
N LYS A 35 5.06 -14.52 1.08
CA LYS A 35 6.40 -14.00 0.79
C LYS A 35 7.47 -15.08 0.96
N ALA A 36 7.40 -15.92 1.99
CA ALA A 36 8.35 -17.01 2.18
C ALA A 36 8.31 -18.01 1.02
N LEU A 37 7.12 -18.35 0.53
CA LEU A 37 6.93 -19.24 -0.62
C LEU A 37 7.45 -18.63 -1.93
N HIS A 38 7.47 -17.31 -2.06
CA HIS A 38 7.82 -16.61 -3.31
C HIS A 38 9.16 -15.85 -3.27
N ALA A 39 9.86 -15.85 -2.13
CA ALA A 39 11.13 -15.15 -1.95
C ALA A 39 12.20 -15.56 -2.98
N LYS A 40 12.22 -16.84 -3.39
CA LYS A 40 13.19 -17.36 -4.37
C LYS A 40 13.02 -16.77 -5.78
N LYS A 41 11.84 -16.23 -6.12
CA LYS A 41 11.56 -15.67 -7.46
C LYS A 41 12.03 -14.22 -7.63
N HIS A 42 12.27 -13.48 -6.53
CA HIS A 42 12.61 -12.05 -6.57
C HIS A 42 14.09 -11.75 -6.30
N ALA A 43 14.88 -12.72 -5.86
CA ALA A 43 16.31 -12.54 -5.59
C ALA A 43 17.14 -12.22 -6.86
N SER A 44 16.62 -12.50 -8.06
CA SER A 44 17.32 -12.26 -9.33
C SER A 44 17.19 -10.83 -9.89
N LYS A 45 16.39 -9.95 -9.25
CA LYS A 45 16.13 -8.58 -9.78
C LYS A 45 16.78 -7.46 -8.95
N ARG A 46 17.82 -7.75 -8.18
CA ARG A 46 18.57 -6.73 -7.44
C ARG A 46 19.98 -6.56 -7.99
N THR A 47 20.05 -6.35 -9.29
CA THR A 47 21.25 -5.83 -9.95
C THR A 47 20.86 -4.48 -10.55
N LEU A 48 21.70 -3.47 -10.32
CA LEU A 48 21.73 -2.18 -11.00
C LEU A 48 20.82 -1.07 -10.44
N LEU A 49 21.09 -0.57 -9.24
CA LEU A 49 20.95 0.86 -8.93
C LEU A 49 22.01 1.27 -7.91
N THR A 50 23.28 1.27 -8.33
CA THR A 50 24.34 2.00 -7.62
C THR A 50 24.22 3.46 -8.06
N SER A 51 23.67 4.30 -7.20
CA SER A 51 23.65 5.75 -7.40
C SER A 51 25.08 6.29 -7.40
N THR A 52 25.48 6.97 -8.47
CA THR A 52 26.74 7.73 -8.53
C THR A 52 26.67 8.91 -7.54
N PRO A 53 27.76 9.22 -6.80
CA PRO A 53 27.78 10.41 -5.95
C PRO A 53 27.87 11.66 -6.83
N ARG A 54 26.89 12.55 -6.72
CA ARG A 54 26.96 13.91 -7.28
C ARG A 54 28.06 14.67 -6.54
N GLU A 55 29.14 15.03 -7.24
CA GLU A 55 30.14 15.97 -6.73
C GLU A 55 29.45 17.27 -6.32
N LYS A 56 29.66 17.68 -5.07
CA LYS A 56 29.23 19.01 -4.60
C LYS A 56 30.23 20.03 -5.14
N ALA A 57 29.81 20.80 -6.14
CA ALA A 57 30.47 22.05 -6.49
C ALA A 57 30.10 23.12 -5.44
N THR A 58 31.05 23.47 -4.58
CA THR A 58 31.02 24.67 -3.72
C THR A 58 32.45 25.09 -3.38
N ALA A 59 32.90 26.22 -3.94
CA ALA A 59 33.47 27.41 -3.27
C ALA A 59 34.24 28.26 -4.28
#